data_AF-A0A2J6HDL3-F1
#
_entry.id   AF-A0A2J6HDL3-F1
#
_cell.length_a   1.000
_cell.length_b   1.000
_cell.length_c   1.000
_cell.angle_alpha   90.00
_cell.angle_beta   90.00
_cell.angle_gamma   90.00
#
_symmetry.space_group_name_H-M   'P 1'
#
loop_
_entity.id
_entity.type
_entity.pdbx_description
1 polymer ?
#
loop_
_entity_poly.entity_id
_entity_poly.type
_entity_poly.pdbx_seq_one_letter_code
_entity_poly.pdbx_strand_id
1 'polypeptide(L)'
;MFKKRNKYAIDPVSLSLTQPAKGKRNSFRIFLSGLGISVFIGALIAFLFFRFVDSPSETSLSREINDYEIQIQLLNNRADKVLSILQSLQNKDDRTYRTIFGMDPVDEELRNAGVGGNDQYEMFDVVENGKVLREASEKLDFISRQIVVQSQSFNELMVMVADKEKMLASIPSIMPVDKNKIRFSSGFGWRRNPFTHSGSQFHPGIDLAGPIGTPIYATGDGEVIDPFGSMTGYGIVIVIDHGYGFETLYAHLSKKLVKPGDKVKRGQIIGYLGNTGPSTGPHLHYEVHRNGNKVNPINYIYSGFTNEEFQEMIKTAEESHEILS
;
A
#
# COMPACT_ATOMS: atom_id res chain seq x y z
N MET A 1 -72.83 50.47 -40.36
CA MET A 1 -72.96 51.39 -39.21
C MET A 1 -74.45 51.69 -38.99
N PHE A 2 -75.21 50.78 -38.37
CA PHE A 2 -76.64 50.99 -38.10
C PHE A 2 -76.80 51.72 -36.75
N LYS A 3 -76.98 53.04 -36.78
CA LYS A 3 -77.33 53.82 -35.59
C LYS A 3 -78.71 53.37 -35.11
N LYS A 4 -78.76 52.80 -33.90
CA LYS A 4 -80.00 52.45 -33.19
C LYS A 4 -80.83 53.73 -33.05
N ARG A 5 -82.01 53.81 -33.69
CA ARG A 5 -82.93 54.95 -33.55
C ARG A 5 -83.40 54.99 -32.09
N ASN A 6 -82.95 55.98 -31.32
CA ASN A 6 -83.50 56.24 -29.99
C ASN A 6 -84.97 56.62 -30.17
N LYS A 7 -85.88 55.81 -29.61
CA LYS A 7 -87.30 56.15 -29.52
C LYS A 7 -87.42 57.23 -28.45
N TYR A 8 -87.69 58.47 -28.85
CA TYR A 8 -88.03 59.56 -27.93
C TYR A 8 -89.55 59.59 -27.76
N ALA A 9 -90.02 59.84 -26.54
CA ALA A 9 -91.43 60.14 -26.31
C ALA A 9 -91.61 61.67 -26.33
N ILE A 10 -92.59 62.16 -27.08
CA ILE A 10 -92.92 63.58 -27.11
C ILE A 10 -93.80 63.85 -25.89
N ASP A 11 -93.36 64.76 -25.02
CA ASP A 11 -94.23 65.27 -23.96
C ASP A 11 -95.29 66.19 -24.59
N PRO A 12 -96.59 65.85 -24.51
CA PRO A 12 -97.64 66.60 -25.19
C PRO A 12 -97.82 68.03 -24.68
N VAL A 13 -97.27 68.39 -23.51
CA VAL A 13 -97.44 69.74 -22.91
C VAL A 13 -96.27 70.66 -23.22
N SER A 14 -95.03 70.17 -23.10
CA SER A 14 -93.83 70.99 -23.30
C SER A 14 -93.23 70.89 -24.71
N LEU A 15 -93.77 69.99 -25.56
CA LEU A 15 -93.23 69.64 -26.89
C LEU A 15 -91.74 69.23 -26.86
N SER A 16 -91.22 68.91 -25.67
CA SER A 16 -89.82 68.52 -25.49
C SER A 16 -89.65 67.02 -25.73
N LEU A 17 -88.54 66.66 -26.36
CA LEU A 17 -88.17 65.26 -26.59
C LEU A 17 -87.61 64.69 -25.29
N THR A 18 -88.37 63.81 -24.64
CA THR A 18 -87.90 63.11 -23.45
C THR A 18 -87.44 61.69 -23.81
N GLN A 19 -86.30 61.25 -23.25
CA GLN A 19 -85.85 59.88 -23.42
C GLN A 19 -86.68 58.95 -22.53
N PRO A 20 -87.15 57.79 -23.02
CA PRO A 20 -87.90 56.85 -22.20
C PRO A 20 -87.03 56.37 -21.04
N ALA A 21 -87.60 56.34 -19.83
CA ALA A 21 -86.91 55.87 -18.63
C ALA A 21 -86.38 54.44 -18.86
N LYS A 22 -85.07 54.23 -18.71
CA LYS A 22 -84.46 52.89 -18.87
C LYS A 22 -85.08 51.96 -17.83
N GLY A 23 -85.85 50.95 -18.26
CA GLY A 23 -86.50 50.01 -17.35
C GLY A 23 -85.49 49.25 -16.47
N LYS A 24 -85.83 49.04 -15.19
CA LYS A 24 -84.96 48.36 -14.19
C LYS A 24 -84.39 47.02 -14.70
N ARG A 25 -85.17 46.24 -15.46
CA ARG A 25 -84.73 44.99 -16.12
C ARG A 25 -83.60 45.18 -17.13
N ASN A 26 -83.60 46.27 -17.90
CA ASN A 26 -82.55 46.53 -18.89
C ASN A 26 -81.25 47.00 -18.20
N SER A 27 -81.37 47.81 -17.16
CA SER A 27 -80.21 48.20 -16.33
C SER A 27 -79.59 46.98 -15.64
N PHE A 28 -80.41 46.06 -15.13
CA PHE A 28 -79.96 44.83 -14.51
C PHE A 28 -79.25 43.87 -15.49
N ARG A 29 -79.76 43.72 -16.72
CA ARG A 29 -79.10 42.92 -17.77
C ARG A 29 -77.75 43.50 -18.18
N ILE A 30 -77.66 44.82 -18.35
CA ILE A 30 -76.39 45.49 -18.68
C ILE A 30 -75.36 45.28 -17.56
N PHE A 31 -75.79 45.42 -16.30
CA PHE A 31 -74.95 45.14 -15.14
C PHE A 31 -74.45 43.69 -15.11
N LEU A 32 -75.33 42.69 -15.28
CA LEU A 32 -74.93 41.29 -15.35
C LEU A 32 -73.96 41.00 -16.49
N SER A 33 -74.18 41.59 -17.67
CA SER A 33 -73.27 41.42 -18.81
C SER A 33 -71.90 42.03 -18.55
N GLY A 34 -71.84 43.20 -17.89
CA GLY A 34 -70.57 43.82 -17.49
C GLY A 34 -69.81 42.98 -16.45
N LEU A 35 -70.53 42.42 -15.47
CA LEU A 35 -69.97 41.52 -14.47
C LEU A 35 -69.40 40.24 -15.12
N GLY A 36 -70.15 39.64 -16.04
CA GLY A 36 -69.69 38.45 -16.78
C GLY A 36 -68.42 38.71 -17.59
N ILE A 37 -68.34 39.85 -18.26
CA ILE A 37 -67.14 40.27 -19.01
C ILE A 37 -65.95 40.50 -18.07
N SER A 38 -66.16 41.15 -16.91
CA SER A 38 -65.03 41.39 -15.98
C SER A 38 -64.50 40.11 -15.35
N VAL A 39 -65.39 39.17 -15.00
CA VAL A 39 -65.00 37.85 -14.49
C VAL A 39 -64.25 37.07 -15.58
N PHE A 40 -64.72 37.11 -16.82
CA PHE A 40 -64.05 36.47 -17.94
C PHE A 40 -62.66 37.04 -18.20
N ILE A 41 -62.53 38.38 -18.23
CA ILE A 41 -61.23 39.05 -18.38
C ILE A 41 -60.30 38.73 -17.20
N GLY A 42 -60.82 38.75 -15.97
CA GLY A 42 -60.04 38.40 -14.77
C GLY A 42 -59.55 36.95 -14.80
N ALA A 43 -60.41 36.01 -15.20
CA ALA A 43 -60.04 34.61 -15.37
C ALA A 43 -59.02 34.42 -16.50
N LEU A 44 -59.17 35.14 -17.61
CA LEU A 44 -58.21 35.11 -18.72
C LEU A 44 -56.85 35.66 -18.29
N ILE A 45 -56.81 36.78 -17.56
CA ILE A 45 -55.58 37.35 -17.04
C ILE A 45 -54.92 36.40 -16.04
N ALA A 46 -55.68 35.81 -15.12
CA ALA A 46 -55.14 34.82 -14.17
C ALA A 46 -54.61 33.57 -14.88
N PHE A 47 -55.34 33.06 -15.88
CA PHE A 47 -54.91 31.93 -16.70
C PHE A 47 -53.62 32.22 -17.45
N LEU A 48 -53.50 33.40 -18.05
CA LEU A 48 -52.27 33.83 -18.70
C LEU A 48 -51.15 34.02 -17.67
N PHE A 49 -51.43 34.60 -16.50
CA PHE A 49 -50.46 34.78 -15.43
C PHE A 49 -49.86 33.45 -14.97
N PHE A 50 -50.67 32.43 -14.67
CA PHE A 50 -50.18 31.10 -14.28
C PHE A 50 -49.53 30.32 -15.42
N ARG A 51 -49.67 30.76 -16.68
CA ARG A 51 -49.01 30.14 -17.83
C ARG A 51 -47.62 30.71 -18.11
N PHE A 52 -47.36 31.94 -17.66
CA PHE A 52 -46.09 32.64 -17.91
C PHE A 52 -45.29 32.94 -16.65
N VAL A 53 -45.89 32.82 -15.46
CA VAL A 53 -45.25 33.08 -14.16
C VAL A 53 -45.32 31.82 -13.33
N ASP A 54 -44.15 31.27 -13.02
CA ASP A 54 -44.01 30.07 -12.20
C ASP A 54 -44.59 30.28 -10.80
N SER A 55 -45.16 29.23 -10.24
CA SER A 55 -45.63 29.25 -8.85
C SER A 55 -44.44 29.34 -7.88
N PRO A 56 -44.63 29.89 -6.67
CA PRO A 56 -43.59 29.89 -5.64
C PRO A 56 -43.04 28.50 -5.32
N SER A 57 -43.88 27.47 -5.37
CA SER A 57 -43.49 26.06 -5.17
C SER A 57 -42.58 25.55 -6.28
N GLU A 58 -42.91 25.80 -7.56
CA GLU A 58 -42.07 25.39 -8.70
C GLU A 58 -40.71 26.09 -8.65
N THR A 59 -40.69 27.38 -8.29
CA THR A 59 -39.44 28.12 -8.11
C THR A 59 -38.60 27.54 -6.97
N SER A 60 -39.22 27.15 -5.86
CA SER A 60 -38.49 26.52 -4.74
C SER A 60 -37.92 25.16 -5.11
N LEU A 61 -38.67 24.34 -5.85
CA LEU A 61 -38.23 23.02 -6.30
C LEU A 61 -37.08 23.13 -7.31
N SER A 62 -37.16 24.09 -8.24
CA SER A 62 -36.08 24.36 -9.19
C SER A 62 -34.79 24.78 -8.48
N ARG A 63 -34.88 25.59 -7.41
CA ARG A 63 -33.72 25.92 -6.57
C ARG A 63 -33.14 24.68 -5.89
N GLU A 64 -33.99 23.83 -5.32
CA GLU A 64 -33.54 22.60 -4.64
C GLU A 64 -32.82 21.64 -5.61
N ILE A 65 -33.36 21.47 -6.83
CA ILE A 65 -32.71 20.67 -7.89
C ILE A 65 -31.34 21.23 -8.25
N ASN A 66 -31.24 22.56 -8.43
CA ASN A 66 -29.97 23.23 -8.72
C ASN A 66 -28.97 23.08 -7.56
N ASP A 67 -29.43 23.13 -6.32
CA ASP A 67 -28.58 22.91 -5.14
C ASP A 67 -28.05 21.47 -5.09
N TYR A 68 -28.86 20.46 -5.43
CA TYR A 68 -28.40 19.07 -5.55
C TYR A 68 -27.40 18.90 -6.68
N GLU A 69 -27.60 19.55 -7.83
CA GLU A 69 -26.66 19.49 -8.95
C GLU A 69 -25.28 20.01 -8.55
N ILE A 70 -25.23 21.15 -7.85
CA ILE A 70 -23.98 21.71 -7.30
C ILE A 70 -23.32 20.74 -6.31
N GLN A 71 -24.10 20.08 -5.45
CA GLN A 71 -23.56 19.09 -4.50
C GLN A 71 -22.93 17.89 -5.20
N ILE A 72 -23.59 17.36 -6.24
CA ILE A 72 -23.06 16.23 -7.02
C ILE A 72 -21.79 16.65 -7.76
N GLN A 73 -21.76 17.85 -8.35
CA GLN A 73 -20.55 18.38 -8.99
C GLN A 73 -19.39 18.53 -7.98
N LEU A 74 -19.66 19.00 -6.77
CA LEU A 74 -18.64 19.07 -5.72
C LEU A 74 -18.12 17.68 -5.32
N LEU A 75 -19.01 16.68 -5.23
CA LEU A 75 -18.62 15.29 -4.98
C LEU A 75 -17.76 14.73 -6.12
N ASN A 76 -18.12 15.00 -7.37
CA ASN A 76 -17.31 14.63 -8.55
C ASN A 76 -15.91 15.23 -8.49
N ASN A 77 -15.80 16.52 -8.19
CA ASN A 77 -14.51 17.19 -8.01
C ASN A 77 -13.68 16.61 -6.85
N ARG A 78 -14.35 16.14 -5.78
CA ARG A 78 -13.66 15.43 -4.68
C ARG A 78 -13.19 14.04 -5.12
N ALA A 79 -14.00 13.32 -5.89
CA ALA A 79 -13.62 12.03 -6.45
C ALA A 79 -12.39 12.16 -7.37
N ASP A 80 -12.29 13.23 -8.17
CA ASP A 80 -11.09 13.52 -8.98
C ASP A 80 -9.84 13.74 -8.12
N LYS A 81 -9.97 14.44 -6.98
CA LYS A 81 -8.87 14.59 -6.02
C LYS A 81 -8.45 13.23 -5.46
N VAL A 82 -9.40 12.38 -5.08
CA VAL A 82 -9.11 11.03 -4.57
C VAL A 82 -8.38 10.20 -5.62
N LEU A 83 -8.81 10.27 -6.89
CA LEU A 83 -8.11 9.62 -8.00
C LEU A 83 -6.68 10.09 -8.15
N SER A 84 -6.43 11.41 -8.07
CA SER A 84 -5.07 11.94 -8.17
C SER A 84 -4.16 11.44 -7.02
N ILE A 85 -4.71 11.33 -5.81
CA ILE A 85 -3.98 10.79 -4.65
C ILE A 85 -3.69 9.30 -4.85
N LEU A 86 -4.68 8.54 -5.31
CA LEU A 86 -4.53 7.11 -5.57
C LEU A 86 -3.48 6.83 -6.65
N GLN A 87 -3.47 7.62 -7.71
CA GLN A 87 -2.45 7.56 -8.75
C GLN A 87 -1.05 7.89 -8.21
N SER A 88 -0.94 8.88 -7.30
CA SER A 88 0.33 9.17 -6.63
C SER A 88 0.81 8.01 -5.76
N LEU A 89 -0.10 7.36 -5.02
CA LEU A 89 0.21 6.18 -4.20
C LEU A 89 0.67 5.00 -5.07
N GLN A 90 -0.04 4.70 -6.15
CA GLN A 90 0.34 3.67 -7.13
C GLN A 90 1.73 3.92 -7.70
N ASN A 91 2.02 5.15 -8.11
CA ASN A 91 3.34 5.53 -8.62
C ASN A 91 4.45 5.37 -7.57
N LYS A 92 4.16 5.71 -6.31
CA LYS A 92 5.13 5.57 -5.22
C LYS A 92 5.40 4.10 -4.90
N ASP A 93 4.35 3.30 -4.90
CA ASP A 93 4.40 1.84 -4.73
C ASP A 93 5.31 1.19 -5.78
N ASP A 94 5.04 1.42 -7.06
CA ASP A 94 5.83 0.81 -8.14
C ASP A 94 7.26 1.34 -8.22
N ARG A 95 7.45 2.66 -8.15
CA ARG A 95 8.77 3.25 -8.42
C ARG A 95 9.70 3.25 -7.21
N THR A 96 9.14 3.28 -5.99
CA THR A 96 9.93 3.39 -4.77
C THR A 96 9.97 2.07 -4.04
N TYR A 97 8.80 1.59 -3.58
CA TYR A 97 8.77 0.42 -2.69
C TYR A 97 9.18 -0.84 -3.44
N ARG A 98 8.49 -1.17 -4.53
CA ARG A 98 8.81 -2.37 -5.32
C ARG A 98 10.25 -2.39 -5.83
N THR A 99 10.78 -1.27 -6.33
CA THR A 99 12.19 -1.16 -6.73
C THR A 99 13.15 -1.49 -5.58
N ILE A 100 12.91 -0.94 -4.37
CA ILE A 100 13.76 -1.21 -3.19
C ILE A 100 13.71 -2.69 -2.78
N PHE A 101 12.56 -3.34 -2.96
CA PHE A 101 12.36 -4.75 -2.61
C PHE A 101 12.60 -5.71 -3.79
N GLY A 102 12.92 -5.22 -4.99
CA GLY A 102 13.17 -6.02 -6.19
C GLY A 102 11.92 -6.73 -6.72
N MET A 103 10.74 -6.14 -6.54
CA MET A 103 9.45 -6.68 -6.99
C MET A 103 9.03 -6.09 -8.34
N ASP A 104 8.23 -6.84 -9.09
CA ASP A 104 7.63 -6.37 -10.33
C ASP A 104 6.49 -5.38 -10.06
N PRO A 105 6.33 -4.32 -10.88
CA PRO A 105 5.21 -3.38 -10.77
C PRO A 105 3.87 -4.10 -10.95
N VAL A 106 2.82 -3.58 -10.31
CA VAL A 106 1.47 -4.12 -10.52
C VAL A 106 1.03 -3.86 -11.95
N ASP A 107 0.49 -4.90 -12.58
CA ASP A 107 -0.03 -4.84 -13.93
C ASP A 107 -1.10 -3.74 -14.07
N GLU A 108 -0.97 -2.95 -15.12
CA GLU A 108 -1.89 -1.88 -15.45
C GLU A 108 -3.28 -2.44 -15.85
N GLU A 109 -3.32 -3.64 -16.43
CA GLU A 109 -4.58 -4.35 -16.71
C GLU A 109 -5.32 -4.70 -15.42
N LEU A 110 -4.60 -5.15 -14.39
CA LEU A 110 -5.20 -5.49 -13.10
C LEU A 110 -5.77 -4.25 -12.40
N ARG A 111 -5.09 -3.10 -12.53
CA ARG A 111 -5.59 -1.82 -12.01
C ARG A 111 -6.85 -1.40 -12.73
N ASN A 112 -6.82 -1.42 -14.06
CA ASN A 112 -7.89 -0.91 -14.90
C ASN A 112 -8.99 -1.92 -15.19
N ALA A 113 -8.92 -3.13 -14.59
CA ALA A 113 -9.88 -4.19 -14.79
C ALA A 113 -11.32 -3.66 -14.61
N GLY A 114 -12.08 -3.70 -15.71
CA GLY A 114 -13.46 -3.26 -15.76
C GLY A 114 -14.42 -4.26 -15.11
N VAL A 115 -15.66 -3.84 -14.90
CA VAL A 115 -16.76 -4.75 -14.55
C VAL A 115 -17.26 -5.34 -15.86
N GLY A 116 -16.84 -6.55 -16.20
CA GLY A 116 -17.45 -7.28 -17.30
C GLY A 116 -18.91 -7.60 -16.97
N GLY A 117 -19.85 -7.12 -17.78
CA GLY A 117 -21.29 -7.34 -17.56
C GLY A 117 -22.20 -6.31 -18.25
N ASN A 118 -23.51 -6.46 -18.05
CA ASN A 118 -24.52 -5.49 -18.46
C ASN A 118 -24.28 -4.13 -17.78
N ASP A 119 -24.70 -3.05 -18.44
CA ASP A 119 -24.59 -1.69 -17.94
C ASP A 119 -25.40 -1.52 -16.63
N GLN A 120 -24.70 -1.31 -15.51
CA GLN A 120 -25.31 -1.18 -14.18
C GLN A 120 -25.92 0.22 -13.93
N TYR A 121 -25.71 1.14 -14.87
CA TYR A 121 -26.06 2.55 -14.72
C TYR A 121 -27.17 3.00 -15.69
N GLU A 122 -27.79 2.07 -16.43
CA GLU A 122 -28.92 2.32 -17.35
C GLU A 122 -30.08 3.08 -16.67
N MET A 123 -30.28 2.85 -15.37
CA MET A 123 -31.30 3.54 -14.57
C MET A 123 -31.16 5.06 -14.56
N PHE A 124 -29.96 5.59 -14.84
CA PHE A 124 -29.72 7.02 -14.93
C PHE A 124 -30.02 7.60 -16.32
N ASP A 125 -30.13 6.77 -17.36
CA ASP A 125 -30.41 7.24 -18.72
C ASP A 125 -31.86 7.72 -18.88
N VAL A 126 -32.75 7.26 -18.00
CA VAL A 126 -34.17 7.64 -17.96
C VAL A 126 -34.47 8.80 -16.99
N VAL A 127 -33.46 9.28 -16.25
CA VAL A 127 -33.60 10.33 -15.25
C VAL A 127 -33.17 11.68 -15.84
N GLU A 128 -33.98 12.71 -15.63
CA GLU A 128 -33.62 14.08 -16.01
C GLU A 128 -32.38 14.52 -15.20
N ASN A 129 -31.34 14.99 -15.89
CA ASN A 129 -29.98 15.24 -15.34
C ASN A 129 -29.24 13.99 -14.81
N GLY A 130 -29.70 12.78 -15.14
CA GLY A 130 -29.11 11.51 -14.69
C GLY A 130 -27.66 11.29 -15.14
N LYS A 131 -27.22 11.97 -16.20
CA LYS A 131 -25.82 11.92 -16.68
C LYS A 131 -24.80 12.24 -15.57
N VAL A 132 -25.06 13.25 -14.76
CA VAL A 132 -24.13 13.67 -13.68
C VAL A 132 -24.04 12.61 -12.58
N LEU A 133 -25.18 11.97 -12.27
CA LEU A 133 -25.26 10.85 -11.31
C LEU A 133 -24.56 9.59 -11.83
N ARG A 134 -24.72 9.31 -13.13
CA ARG A 134 -24.02 8.22 -13.82
C ARG A 134 -22.51 8.39 -13.74
N GLU A 135 -21.99 9.55 -14.16
CA GLU A 135 -20.57 9.87 -14.11
C GLU A 135 -20.01 9.75 -12.67
N ALA A 136 -20.77 10.23 -11.67
CA ALA A 136 -20.37 10.12 -10.27
C ALA A 136 -20.30 8.66 -9.79
N SER A 137 -21.32 7.86 -10.13
CA SER A 137 -21.41 6.46 -9.73
C SER A 137 -20.31 5.62 -10.38
N GLU A 138 -20.10 5.76 -11.69
CA GLU A 138 -19.03 5.10 -12.45
C GLU A 138 -17.65 5.42 -11.86
N LYS A 139 -17.41 6.68 -11.50
CA LYS A 139 -16.15 7.14 -10.91
C LYS A 139 -15.94 6.57 -9.51
N LEU A 140 -16.97 6.52 -8.66
CA LEU A 140 -16.89 5.95 -7.32
C LEU A 140 -16.61 4.44 -7.36
N ASP A 141 -17.24 3.72 -8.28
CA ASP A 141 -16.99 2.29 -8.44
C ASP A 141 -15.58 2.02 -8.98
N PHE A 142 -15.10 2.86 -9.92
CA PHE A 142 -13.72 2.80 -10.37
C PHE A 142 -12.72 3.04 -9.22
N ILE A 143 -12.93 4.08 -8.41
CA ILE A 143 -12.11 4.35 -7.21
C ILE A 143 -12.12 3.16 -6.26
N SER A 144 -13.31 2.60 -5.99
CA SER A 144 -13.47 1.49 -5.05
C SER A 144 -12.66 0.27 -5.48
N ARG A 145 -12.68 -0.09 -6.77
CA ARG A 145 -11.85 -1.18 -7.32
C ARG A 145 -10.36 -0.90 -7.21
N GLN A 146 -9.93 0.31 -7.59
CA GLN A 146 -8.53 0.71 -7.53
C GLN A 146 -8.00 0.69 -6.08
N ILE A 147 -8.82 1.04 -5.10
CA ILE A 147 -8.49 0.94 -3.67
C ILE A 147 -8.30 -0.52 -3.25
N VAL A 148 -9.16 -1.45 -3.70
CA VAL A 148 -9.02 -2.88 -3.39
C VAL A 148 -7.70 -3.42 -3.94
N VAL A 149 -7.39 -3.13 -5.21
CA VAL A 149 -6.13 -3.54 -5.83
C VAL A 149 -4.93 -2.93 -5.09
N GLN A 150 -4.97 -1.64 -4.77
CA GLN A 150 -3.90 -0.97 -4.04
C GLN A 150 -3.73 -1.51 -2.61
N SER A 151 -4.83 -1.90 -1.95
CA SER A 151 -4.78 -2.52 -0.62
C SER A 151 -4.12 -3.89 -0.66
N GLN A 152 -4.43 -4.71 -1.68
CA GLN A 152 -3.78 -6.02 -1.86
C GLN A 152 -2.29 -5.85 -2.14
N SER A 153 -1.95 -4.88 -3.00
CA SER A 153 -0.57 -4.49 -3.29
C SER A 153 0.23 -4.14 -2.03
N PHE A 154 -0.33 -3.31 -1.14
CA PHE A 154 0.33 -2.96 0.12
C PHE A 154 0.47 -4.15 1.08
N ASN A 155 -0.50 -5.07 1.11
CA ASN A 155 -0.37 -6.28 1.93
C ASN A 155 0.80 -7.15 1.47
N GLU A 156 0.99 -7.30 0.15
CA GLU A 156 2.13 -8.00 -0.42
C GLU A 156 3.46 -7.33 -0.04
N LEU A 157 3.54 -6.00 -0.16
CA LEU A 157 4.71 -5.25 0.28
C LEU A 157 5.01 -5.48 1.77
N MET A 158 4.00 -5.49 2.64
CA MET A 158 4.22 -5.70 4.08
C MET A 158 4.77 -7.10 4.39
N VAL A 159 4.36 -8.12 3.65
CA VAL A 159 4.95 -9.47 3.75
C VAL A 159 6.41 -9.43 3.32
N MET A 160 6.71 -8.79 2.19
CA MET A 160 8.08 -8.67 1.67
C MET A 160 9.00 -7.86 2.57
N VAL A 161 8.50 -6.78 3.19
CA VAL A 161 9.22 -5.99 4.20
C VAL A 161 9.56 -6.88 5.39
N ALA A 162 8.58 -7.59 5.95
CA ALA A 162 8.78 -8.46 7.09
C ALA A 162 9.78 -9.60 6.76
N ASP A 163 9.70 -10.17 5.56
CA ASP A 163 10.61 -11.21 5.13
C ASP A 163 12.01 -10.66 4.83
N LYS A 164 12.15 -9.43 4.33
CA LYS A 164 13.46 -8.78 4.15
C LYS A 164 14.10 -8.45 5.49
N GLU A 165 13.34 -7.97 6.47
CA GLU A 165 13.86 -7.75 7.83
C GLU A 165 14.33 -9.07 8.46
N LYS A 166 13.53 -10.14 8.37
CA LYS A 166 13.93 -11.47 8.82
C LYS A 166 15.15 -12.00 8.08
N MET A 167 15.20 -11.80 6.76
CA MET A 167 16.36 -12.18 5.93
C MET A 167 17.62 -11.44 6.40
N LEU A 168 17.56 -10.11 6.56
CA LEU A 168 18.66 -9.30 7.08
C LEU A 168 19.04 -9.69 8.53
N ALA A 169 18.08 -10.13 9.33
CA ALA A 169 18.29 -10.70 10.66
C ALA A 169 19.08 -12.02 10.62
N SER A 170 18.83 -12.80 9.58
CA SER A 170 19.38 -14.15 9.37
C SER A 170 20.76 -14.15 8.71
N ILE A 171 21.18 -13.05 8.05
CA ILE A 171 22.52 -12.96 7.48
C ILE A 171 23.57 -13.01 8.61
N PRO A 172 24.55 -13.93 8.54
CA PRO A 172 25.57 -14.09 9.57
C PRO A 172 26.60 -12.95 9.55
N SER A 173 26.23 -11.78 10.07
CA SER A 173 26.92 -10.51 9.79
C SER A 173 27.80 -9.95 10.92
N ILE A 174 27.84 -10.63 12.07
CA ILE A 174 28.64 -10.23 13.24
C ILE A 174 29.75 -11.24 13.52
N MET A 175 30.76 -10.82 14.30
CA MET A 175 31.77 -11.76 14.80
C MET A 175 31.14 -12.79 15.75
N PRO A 176 31.52 -14.08 15.63
CA PRO A 176 31.04 -15.14 16.52
C PRO A 176 31.66 -15.07 17.92
N VAL A 177 32.65 -14.20 18.14
CA VAL A 177 33.37 -14.00 19.41
C VAL A 177 33.72 -12.52 19.57
N ASP A 178 33.86 -12.05 20.81
CA ASP A 178 34.32 -10.68 21.09
C ASP A 178 35.74 -10.47 20.55
N LYS A 179 35.90 -9.55 19.58
CA LYS A 179 37.17 -9.28 18.88
C LYS A 179 38.34 -8.95 19.81
N ASN A 180 38.06 -8.36 20.99
CA ASN A 180 39.11 -7.97 21.93
C ASN A 180 39.68 -9.16 22.73
N LYS A 181 39.04 -10.34 22.63
CA LYS A 181 39.41 -11.55 23.38
C LYS A 181 40.01 -12.64 22.51
N ILE A 182 40.13 -12.39 21.21
CA ILE A 182 40.58 -13.37 20.23
C ILE A 182 41.63 -12.78 19.30
N ARG A 183 42.37 -13.66 18.63
CA ARG A 183 43.26 -13.33 17.53
C ARG A 183 42.88 -14.19 16.33
N PHE A 184 42.84 -13.58 15.14
CA PHE A 184 42.69 -14.33 13.91
C PHE A 184 43.92 -15.23 13.69
N SER A 185 43.70 -16.53 13.48
CA SER A 185 44.78 -17.52 13.42
C SER A 185 44.95 -18.12 12.03
N SER A 186 43.86 -18.42 11.31
CA SER A 186 43.94 -18.97 9.95
C SER A 186 42.67 -18.71 9.15
N GLY A 187 42.83 -18.51 7.84
CA GLY A 187 41.74 -18.20 6.92
C GLY A 187 41.20 -19.38 6.12
N PHE A 188 40.12 -19.11 5.39
CA PHE A 188 39.45 -20.06 4.49
C PHE A 188 40.27 -20.30 3.22
N GLY A 189 40.52 -21.57 2.86
CA GLY A 189 41.26 -21.91 1.65
C GLY A 189 42.20 -23.10 1.81
N TRP A 190 42.98 -23.39 0.78
CA TRP A 190 43.99 -24.45 0.83
C TRP A 190 45.19 -24.02 1.68
N ARG A 191 45.57 -24.87 2.64
CA ARG A 191 46.71 -24.64 3.53
C ARG A 191 47.54 -25.91 3.70
N ARG A 192 48.77 -25.76 4.17
CA ARG A 192 49.61 -26.90 4.58
C ARG A 192 48.96 -27.60 5.77
N ASN A 193 48.98 -28.93 5.80
CA ASN A 193 48.39 -29.67 6.91
C ASN A 193 49.07 -29.28 8.25
N PRO A 194 48.31 -28.77 9.25
CA PRO A 194 48.90 -28.25 10.49
C PRO A 194 49.40 -29.35 11.45
N PHE A 195 48.96 -30.60 11.27
CA PHE A 195 49.40 -31.72 12.12
C PHE A 195 50.62 -32.42 11.54
N THR A 196 50.58 -32.77 10.25
CA THR A 196 51.65 -33.53 9.59
C THR A 196 52.72 -32.64 8.96
N HIS A 197 52.48 -31.32 8.86
CA HIS A 197 53.34 -30.36 8.16
C HIS A 197 53.72 -30.81 6.74
N SER A 198 52.88 -31.65 6.12
CA SER A 198 53.11 -32.25 4.80
C SER A 198 51.78 -32.42 4.08
N GLY A 199 51.79 -32.15 2.77
CA GLY A 199 50.58 -32.13 1.95
C GLY A 199 49.72 -30.86 2.15
N SER A 200 48.67 -30.77 1.34
CA SER A 200 47.69 -29.67 1.35
C SER A 200 46.35 -30.16 1.89
N GLN A 201 45.70 -29.32 2.70
CA GLN A 201 44.37 -29.56 3.25
C GLN A 201 43.52 -28.31 3.02
N PHE A 202 42.29 -28.50 2.57
CA PHE A 202 41.33 -27.41 2.45
C PHE A 202 40.77 -27.05 3.82
N HIS A 203 40.85 -25.78 4.19
CA HIS A 203 40.30 -25.21 5.41
C HIS A 203 38.95 -24.53 5.12
N PRO A 204 37.82 -25.12 5.53
CA PRO A 204 36.47 -24.68 5.13
C PRO A 204 35.90 -23.51 5.93
N GLY A 205 36.72 -22.83 6.72
CA GLY A 205 36.28 -21.78 7.63
C GLY A 205 37.42 -20.86 8.05
N ILE A 206 37.24 -20.17 9.18
CA ILE A 206 38.27 -19.37 9.84
C ILE A 206 38.52 -19.90 11.25
N ASP A 207 39.76 -19.76 11.70
CA ASP A 207 40.18 -20.15 13.05
C ASP A 207 40.44 -18.89 13.89
N LEU A 208 39.72 -18.75 15.00
CA LEU A 208 39.80 -17.64 15.93
C LEU A 208 40.39 -18.13 17.26
N ALA A 209 41.67 -17.86 17.50
CA ALA A 209 42.38 -18.29 18.69
C ALA A 209 41.97 -17.45 19.90
N GLY A 210 41.70 -18.09 21.04
CA GLY A 210 41.29 -17.39 22.25
C GLY A 210 41.24 -18.31 23.48
N PRO A 211 41.03 -17.75 24.68
CA PRO A 211 40.96 -18.53 25.91
C PRO A 211 39.77 -19.49 25.91
N ILE A 212 39.97 -20.71 26.44
CA ILE A 212 38.86 -21.64 26.72
C ILE A 212 37.84 -20.94 27.63
N GLY A 213 36.55 -21.10 27.33
CA GLY A 213 35.47 -20.46 28.08
C GLY A 213 35.04 -19.11 27.50
N THR A 214 35.69 -18.60 26.46
CA THR A 214 35.24 -17.37 25.79
C THR A 214 33.83 -17.56 25.21
N PRO A 215 32.87 -16.66 25.48
CA PRO A 215 31.51 -16.78 24.94
C PRO A 215 31.46 -16.75 23.40
N ILE A 216 30.71 -17.67 22.82
CA ILE A 216 30.43 -17.75 21.38
C ILE A 216 29.01 -17.28 21.13
N TYR A 217 28.84 -16.42 20.13
CA TYR A 217 27.58 -15.80 19.75
C TYR A 217 27.07 -16.33 18.41
N ALA A 218 25.75 -16.49 18.28
CA ALA A 218 25.12 -16.74 16.98
C ALA A 218 25.30 -15.51 16.07
N THR A 219 25.81 -15.73 14.86
CA THR A 219 26.12 -14.63 13.94
C THR A 219 24.91 -14.10 13.15
N GLY A 220 23.79 -14.83 13.19
CA GLY A 220 22.50 -14.50 12.59
C GLY A 220 21.34 -15.10 13.39
N ASP A 221 20.13 -14.63 13.15
CA ASP A 221 18.90 -15.29 13.62
C ASP A 221 18.75 -16.65 12.95
N GLY A 222 18.29 -17.68 13.67
CA GLY A 222 18.15 -19.01 13.09
C GLY A 222 17.62 -20.06 14.07
N GLU A 223 17.67 -21.31 13.62
CA GLU A 223 17.32 -22.49 14.41
C GLU A 223 18.53 -23.43 14.48
N VAL A 224 18.81 -23.94 15.67
CA VAL A 224 19.88 -24.92 15.87
C VAL A 224 19.44 -26.24 15.25
N ILE A 225 20.26 -26.80 14.39
CA ILE A 225 19.98 -28.06 13.70
C ILE A 225 20.99 -29.13 14.08
N ASP A 226 20.62 -30.39 13.84
CA ASP A 226 21.59 -31.47 13.91
C ASP A 226 22.60 -31.33 12.76
N PRO A 227 23.90 -31.50 13.03
CA PRO A 227 24.92 -31.39 12.00
C PRO A 227 24.76 -32.48 10.93
N PHE A 228 24.78 -32.10 9.65
CA PHE A 228 24.71 -33.04 8.54
C PHE A 228 26.11 -33.54 8.12
N GLY A 229 26.26 -34.85 7.94
CA GLY A 229 27.50 -35.48 7.50
C GLY A 229 28.48 -35.84 8.63
N SER A 230 29.71 -36.21 8.27
CA SER A 230 30.72 -36.62 9.25
C SER A 230 31.26 -35.43 10.02
N MET A 231 31.04 -35.40 11.33
CA MET A 231 31.62 -34.41 12.25
C MET A 231 32.98 -34.85 12.82
N THR A 232 33.58 -35.88 12.22
CA THR A 232 34.89 -36.37 12.61
C THR A 232 35.91 -35.25 12.40
N GLY A 233 36.55 -34.81 13.48
CA GLY A 233 37.54 -33.74 13.46
C GLY A 233 37.08 -32.42 14.08
N TYR A 234 35.78 -32.16 14.17
CA TYR A 234 35.26 -30.88 14.66
C TYR A 234 35.07 -30.80 16.19
N GLY A 235 35.12 -31.94 16.89
CA GLY A 235 34.85 -31.99 18.32
C GLY A 235 33.38 -31.69 18.65
N ILE A 236 33.14 -30.88 19.69
CA ILE A 236 31.78 -30.43 20.01
C ILE A 236 31.39 -29.32 19.04
N VAL A 237 30.24 -29.50 18.38
CA VAL A 237 29.74 -28.58 17.35
C VAL A 237 28.34 -28.06 17.63
N ILE A 238 28.09 -26.83 17.17
CA ILE A 238 26.77 -26.25 16.99
C ILE A 238 26.63 -25.88 15.51
N VAL A 239 25.49 -26.21 14.92
CA VAL A 239 25.12 -25.78 13.56
C VAL A 239 23.81 -25.00 13.67
N ILE A 240 23.75 -23.85 13.01
CA ILE A 240 22.56 -23.00 12.98
C ILE A 240 22.14 -22.83 11.52
N ASP A 241 20.91 -23.24 11.21
CA ASP A 241 20.24 -22.90 9.97
C ASP A 241 19.58 -21.52 10.14
N HIS A 242 20.03 -20.56 9.34
CA HIS A 242 19.50 -19.21 9.35
C HIS A 242 18.35 -19.04 8.34
N GLY A 243 18.05 -20.07 7.55
CA GLY A 243 17.13 -19.96 6.43
C GLY A 243 17.72 -19.12 5.29
N TYR A 244 16.92 -18.90 4.25
CA TYR A 244 17.32 -18.15 3.04
C TYR A 244 18.60 -18.68 2.38
N GLY A 245 18.99 -19.93 2.67
CA GLY A 245 20.21 -20.57 2.18
C GLY A 245 21.48 -20.28 2.99
N PHE A 246 21.39 -19.75 4.21
CA PHE A 246 22.54 -19.53 5.10
C PHE A 246 22.58 -20.57 6.23
N GLU A 247 23.76 -21.15 6.46
CA GLU A 247 24.04 -22.00 7.61
C GLU A 247 25.39 -21.58 8.23
N THR A 248 25.52 -21.69 9.55
CA THR A 248 26.81 -21.49 10.23
C THR A 248 27.18 -22.66 11.13
N LEU A 249 28.47 -22.96 11.17
CA LEU A 249 29.03 -24.04 11.98
C LEU A 249 30.07 -23.48 12.96
N TYR A 250 29.96 -23.90 14.21
CA TYR A 250 30.85 -23.54 15.31
C TYR A 250 31.44 -24.82 15.88
N ALA A 251 32.77 -24.94 15.90
CA ALA A 251 33.47 -26.17 16.28
C ALA A 251 34.55 -25.96 17.34
N HIS A 252 35.04 -27.08 17.88
CA HIS A 252 35.99 -27.16 19.00
C HIS A 252 35.46 -26.57 20.32
N LEU A 253 34.14 -26.53 20.52
CA LEU A 253 33.53 -25.94 21.71
C LEU A 253 33.89 -26.69 23.00
N SER A 254 33.99 -25.99 24.12
CA SER A 254 34.10 -26.63 25.45
C SER A 254 32.72 -27.04 25.98
N LYS A 255 31.68 -26.26 25.68
CA LYS A 255 30.31 -26.48 26.15
C LYS A 255 29.29 -25.84 25.21
N LYS A 256 28.16 -26.52 25.01
CA LYS A 256 26.97 -26.01 24.31
C LYS A 256 25.95 -25.46 25.33
N LEU A 257 25.29 -24.37 24.99
CA LEU A 257 24.17 -23.80 25.75
C LEU A 257 22.82 -23.98 25.04
N VAL A 258 22.84 -24.48 23.81
CA VAL A 258 21.67 -24.71 22.96
C VAL A 258 21.67 -26.15 22.44
N LYS A 259 20.50 -26.61 22.03
CA LYS A 259 20.25 -27.95 21.46
C LYS A 259 19.46 -27.84 20.14
N PRO A 260 19.47 -28.90 19.31
CA PRO A 260 18.65 -28.94 18.09
C PRO A 260 17.18 -28.59 18.37
N GLY A 261 16.59 -27.75 17.51
CA GLY A 261 15.24 -27.19 17.63
C GLY A 261 15.16 -25.86 18.40
N ASP A 262 16.23 -25.41 19.06
CA ASP A 262 16.24 -24.12 19.74
C ASP A 262 16.33 -22.98 18.71
N LYS A 263 15.44 -21.98 18.84
CA LYS A 263 15.55 -20.72 18.08
C LYS A 263 16.54 -19.79 18.76
N VAL A 264 17.45 -19.24 17.98
CA VAL A 264 18.49 -18.32 18.45
C VAL A 264 18.40 -16.98 17.75
N LYS A 265 18.74 -15.92 18.48
CA LYS A 265 18.85 -14.56 17.95
C LYS A 265 20.30 -14.21 17.68
N ARG A 266 20.55 -13.39 16.66
CA ARG A 266 21.87 -12.82 16.40
C ARG A 266 22.40 -12.13 17.65
N GLY A 267 23.64 -12.46 18.04
CA GLY A 267 24.27 -11.98 19.27
C GLY A 267 23.90 -12.77 20.54
N GLN A 268 23.08 -13.81 20.45
CA GLN A 268 22.80 -14.70 21.58
C GLN A 268 24.01 -15.62 21.85
N ILE A 269 24.36 -15.80 23.13
CA ILE A 269 25.40 -16.76 23.52
C ILE A 269 24.88 -18.19 23.31
N ILE A 270 25.57 -18.95 22.48
CA ILE A 270 25.21 -20.33 22.10
C ILE A 270 26.14 -21.39 22.72
N GLY A 271 27.32 -20.98 23.16
CA GLY A 271 28.32 -21.89 23.72
C GLY A 271 29.57 -21.18 24.17
N TYR A 272 30.59 -21.97 24.48
CA TYR A 272 31.88 -21.47 24.91
C TYR A 272 33.02 -22.10 24.10
N LEU A 273 34.00 -21.29 23.74
CA LEU A 273 35.22 -21.71 23.04
C LEU A 273 35.93 -22.81 23.84
N GLY A 274 36.50 -23.78 23.14
CA GLY A 274 37.21 -24.89 23.76
C GLY A 274 38.43 -25.32 22.98
N ASN A 275 38.72 -26.61 23.09
CA ASN A 275 39.82 -27.28 22.41
C ASN A 275 39.48 -28.77 22.17
N THR A 276 38.20 -29.08 21.92
CA THR A 276 37.75 -30.47 21.76
C THR A 276 37.99 -30.97 20.34
N GLY A 277 38.25 -32.26 20.17
CA GLY A 277 38.62 -32.83 18.87
C GLY A 277 40.09 -32.56 18.53
N PRO A 278 40.56 -32.98 17.34
CA PRO A 278 41.92 -32.71 16.88
C PRO A 278 42.10 -31.21 16.63
N SER A 279 42.79 -30.55 17.57
CA SER A 279 43.08 -29.12 17.54
C SER A 279 44.51 -28.89 18.05
N THR A 280 45.24 -27.98 17.43
CA THR A 280 46.62 -27.62 17.82
C THR A 280 46.68 -26.71 19.05
N GLY A 281 45.56 -26.08 19.42
CA GLY A 281 45.44 -25.22 20.59
C GLY A 281 44.06 -24.57 20.69
N PRO A 282 43.72 -23.91 21.80
CA PRO A 282 42.38 -23.34 21.99
C PRO A 282 42.00 -22.31 20.91
N HIS A 283 40.96 -22.65 20.14
CA HIS A 283 40.39 -21.77 19.11
C HIS A 283 38.93 -22.13 18.83
N LEU A 284 38.21 -21.21 18.20
CA LEU A 284 36.94 -21.47 17.54
C LEU A 284 37.21 -21.68 16.05
N HIS A 285 36.77 -22.81 15.51
CA HIS A 285 36.63 -22.99 14.07
C HIS A 285 35.21 -22.58 13.66
N TYR A 286 35.11 -21.63 12.73
CA TYR A 286 33.85 -21.04 12.28
C TYR A 286 33.69 -21.15 10.76
N GLU A 287 32.58 -21.72 10.31
CA GLU A 287 32.22 -21.81 8.89
C GLU A 287 30.93 -21.05 8.60
N VAL A 288 30.84 -20.52 7.37
CA VAL A 288 29.60 -20.01 6.77
C VAL A 288 29.32 -20.81 5.52
N HIS A 289 28.11 -21.32 5.38
CA HIS A 289 27.67 -22.01 4.18
C HIS A 289 26.57 -21.22 3.47
N ARG A 290 26.62 -21.21 2.14
CA ARG A 290 25.61 -20.61 1.27
C ARG A 290 25.08 -21.66 0.30
N ASN A 291 23.78 -21.95 0.38
CA ASN A 291 23.10 -22.95 -0.44
C ASN A 291 23.85 -24.31 -0.44
N GLY A 292 24.29 -24.76 0.74
CA GLY A 292 25.03 -26.01 0.92
C GLY A 292 26.53 -25.97 0.58
N ASN A 293 27.05 -24.83 0.11
CA ASN A 293 28.47 -24.67 -0.21
C ASN A 293 29.21 -23.90 0.90
N LYS A 294 30.38 -24.39 1.32
CA LYS A 294 31.30 -23.67 2.22
C LYS A 294 31.83 -22.42 1.52
N VAL A 295 31.67 -21.25 2.15
CA VAL A 295 32.12 -19.96 1.61
C VAL A 295 33.04 -19.26 2.62
N ASN A 296 33.87 -18.34 2.14
CA ASN A 296 34.80 -17.60 3.01
C ASN A 296 34.02 -16.75 4.04
N PRO A 297 34.11 -17.04 5.35
CA PRO A 297 33.39 -16.29 6.39
C PRO A 297 33.74 -14.80 6.46
N ILE A 298 34.95 -14.40 6.04
CA ILE A 298 35.41 -13.00 6.06
C ILE A 298 34.49 -12.08 5.24
N ASN A 299 33.88 -12.60 4.17
CA ASN A 299 32.95 -11.84 3.32
C ASN A 299 31.63 -11.47 4.01
N TYR A 300 31.34 -12.09 5.16
CA TYR A 300 30.10 -11.89 5.90
C TYR A 300 30.33 -11.13 7.19
N ILE A 301 31.55 -11.19 7.75
CA ILE A 301 31.86 -10.56 9.02
C ILE A 301 32.55 -9.21 8.81
N TYR A 302 31.74 -8.17 8.63
CA TYR A 302 32.22 -6.78 8.47
C TYR A 302 31.82 -5.87 9.64
N SER A 303 30.86 -6.28 10.46
CA SER A 303 30.30 -5.43 11.50
C SER A 303 31.27 -5.30 12.69
N GLY A 304 31.77 -4.09 12.94
CA GLY A 304 32.54 -3.76 14.15
C GLY A 304 34.06 -3.68 13.99
N PHE A 305 34.59 -3.79 12.76
CA PHE A 305 36.01 -3.54 12.45
C PHE A 305 36.21 -2.18 11.81
N THR A 306 37.34 -1.53 12.10
CA THR A 306 37.83 -0.44 11.25
C THR A 306 38.37 -0.99 9.94
N ASN A 307 38.54 -0.13 8.93
CA ASN A 307 39.11 -0.56 7.65
C ASN A 307 40.52 -1.17 7.85
N GLU A 308 41.33 -0.61 8.74
CA GLU A 308 42.68 -1.09 9.03
C GLU A 308 42.65 -2.49 9.68
N GLU A 309 41.80 -2.70 10.69
CA GLU A 309 41.66 -4.00 11.34
C GLU A 309 41.16 -5.09 10.36
N PHE A 310 40.27 -4.72 9.43
CA PHE A 310 39.76 -5.65 8.42
C PHE A 310 40.84 -6.03 7.40
N GLN A 311 41.69 -5.08 6.98
CA GLN A 311 42.82 -5.36 6.09
C GLN A 311 43.87 -6.25 6.77
N GLU A 312 44.15 -6.04 8.06
CA GLU A 312 45.05 -6.90 8.83
C GLU A 312 44.52 -8.35 8.92
N MET A 313 43.20 -8.51 9.08
CA MET A 313 42.57 -9.83 9.08
C MET A 313 42.71 -10.54 7.72
N ILE A 314 42.49 -9.83 6.60
CA ILE A 314 42.70 -10.38 5.25
C ILE A 314 44.16 -10.78 5.06
N LYS A 315 45.10 -9.90 5.42
CA LYS A 315 46.54 -10.18 5.32
C LYS A 315 46.94 -11.43 6.10
N THR A 316 46.45 -11.56 7.33
CA THR A 316 46.71 -12.74 8.18
C THR A 316 46.10 -14.01 7.58
N ALA A 317 44.94 -13.91 6.93
CA ALA A 317 44.33 -15.03 6.21
C ALA A 317 45.20 -15.50 5.05
N GLU A 318 45.70 -14.58 4.22
CA GLU A 318 46.57 -14.85 3.08
C GLU A 318 47.93 -15.44 3.51
N GLU A 319 48.58 -14.85 4.51
CA GLU A 319 49.86 -15.34 5.06
C GLU A 319 49.75 -16.77 5.61
N SER A 320 48.58 -17.13 6.16
CA SER A 320 48.33 -18.50 6.65
C SER A 320 48.28 -19.54 5.53
N HIS A 321 48.13 -19.11 4.27
CA HIS A 321 48.06 -19.96 3.08
C HIS A 321 49.36 -19.98 2.26
N GLU A 322 50.21 -18.96 2.36
CA GLU A 322 51.47 -18.82 1.59
C GLU A 322 52.56 -19.87 1.92
N ILE A 323 52.37 -20.75 2.89
CA ILE A 323 53.34 -21.84 3.22
C ILE A 323 53.30 -23.00 2.18
N LEU A 324 52.72 -22.76 0.99
CA LEU A 324 52.63 -23.72 -0.12
C LEU A 324 53.44 -23.31 -1.37
N SER A 325 54.17 -22.19 -1.34
CA SER A 325 55.17 -21.85 -2.37
C SER A 325 56.59 -22.21 -1.94
#